data_AF-A0A848ZDV1-F1
#
_entry.id   AF-A0A848ZDV1-F1
#
_cell.length_a   1.000
_cell.length_b   1.000
_cell.length_c   1.000
_cell.angle_alpha   90.00
_cell.angle_beta   90.00
_cell.angle_gamma   90.00
#
_symmetry.space_group_name_H-M   'P 1'
#
loop_
_entity.id
_entity.type
_entity.pdbx_description
1 polymer ?
#
loop_
_entity_poly.entity_id
_entity_poly.type
_entity_poly.pdbx_seq_one_letter_code
_entity_poly.pdbx_strand_id
1 'polypeptide(L)'
;ITPLGKAMRTGSVVARIQIPPSPRPYTSHQEYCAFFTMGICGKCITRCPVGAITESGHDKTKCFKHTRIACGEYVKTHYGFEGRGCGLCQTNVPCESKIPTKEDVEAYETDQTS
;
A
#
# COMPACT_ATOMS: atom_id res chain seq x y z
N ILE A 1 7.35 -0.97 -3.09
CA ILE A 1 7.75 0.23 -2.31
C ILE A 1 8.81 0.94 -3.13
N THR A 2 8.85 2.27 -3.16
CA THR A 2 9.89 3.07 -3.84
C THR A 2 10.79 3.74 -2.80
N PRO A 3 11.93 4.37 -3.17
CA PRO A 3 12.69 5.22 -2.25
C PRO A 3 11.86 6.32 -1.57
N LEU A 4 10.80 6.78 -2.23
CA LEU A 4 9.83 7.76 -1.70
C LEU A 4 8.62 7.09 -1.02
N GLY A 5 8.73 5.81 -0.67
CA GLY A 5 7.67 5.04 -0.05
C GLY A 5 6.68 4.45 -1.05
N LYS A 6 5.53 3.99 -0.53
CA LYS A 6 4.49 3.34 -1.34
C LYS A 6 3.23 4.16 -1.50
N ALA A 7 3.04 5.23 -0.73
CA ALA A 7 1.91 6.15 -0.88
C ALA A 7 2.14 7.08 -2.08
N MET A 8 2.14 6.49 -3.26
CA MET A 8 2.38 7.17 -4.53
C MET A 8 1.44 6.65 -5.60
N ARG A 9 1.27 7.45 -6.66
CA ARG A 9 0.56 7.03 -7.86
C ARG A 9 1.58 6.83 -8.97
N THR A 10 1.48 5.71 -9.66
CA THR A 10 2.26 5.41 -10.85
C THR A 10 1.36 5.27 -12.06
N GLY A 11 1.87 5.63 -13.23
CA GLY A 11 1.19 5.51 -14.52
C GLY A 11 2.15 4.97 -15.56
N SER A 12 1.60 4.40 -16.62
CA SER A 12 2.37 3.80 -17.72
C SER A 12 1.85 4.32 -19.06
N VAL A 13 2.76 4.59 -19.99
CA VAL A 13 2.44 4.99 -21.37
C VAL A 13 3.02 3.95 -22.31
N VAL A 14 2.24 3.53 -23.31
CA VAL A 14 2.69 2.64 -24.38
C VAL A 14 2.95 3.48 -25.62
N ALA A 15 4.17 3.42 -26.14
CA ALA A 15 4.60 4.15 -27.32
C ALA A 15 5.43 3.23 -28.23
N ARG A 16 5.35 3.46 -29.54
CA ARG A 16 6.15 2.73 -30.54
C ARG A 16 7.53 3.39 -30.68
N ILE A 17 8.36 3.23 -29.65
CA ILE A 17 9.74 3.74 -29.61
C ILE A 17 10.65 2.70 -28.94
N GLN A 18 11.93 2.69 -29.29
CA GLN A 18 12.91 1.84 -28.63
C GLN A 18 13.65 2.67 -27.57
N ILE A 19 13.54 2.27 -26.30
CA ILE A 19 14.24 2.89 -25.18
C ILE A 19 14.97 1.81 -24.36
N PRO A 20 16.21 2.05 -23.90
CA PRO A 20 16.87 1.14 -22.97
C PRO A 20 16.08 1.01 -21.67
N PRO A 21 15.90 -0.20 -21.12
CA PRO A 21 15.28 -0.37 -19.81
C PRO A 21 16.08 0.34 -18.72
N SER A 22 15.39 1.06 -17.82
CA SER A 22 16.05 1.61 -16.63
C SER A 22 16.55 0.48 -15.73
N PRO A 23 17.82 0.51 -15.27
CA PRO A 23 18.34 -0.46 -14.31
C PRO A 23 17.48 -0.50 -13.05
N ARG A 24 17.21 -1.71 -12.55
CA ARG A 24 16.47 -1.89 -11.29
C ARG A 24 17.47 -1.98 -10.13
N PRO A 25 17.35 -1.17 -9.07
CA PRO A 25 18.23 -1.25 -7.90
C PRO A 25 17.82 -2.36 -6.92
N TYR A 26 16.99 -3.30 -7.37
CA TYR A 26 16.46 -4.42 -6.58
C TYR A 26 16.30 -5.63 -7.49
N THR A 27 16.42 -6.81 -6.91
CA THR A 27 16.26 -8.11 -7.57
C THR A 27 14.81 -8.63 -7.48
N SER A 28 14.10 -8.24 -6.42
CA SER A 28 12.69 -8.60 -6.19
C SER A 28 11.83 -7.38 -5.87
N HIS A 29 10.58 -7.38 -6.32
CA HIS A 29 9.60 -6.34 -5.97
C HIS A 29 9.25 -6.32 -4.47
N GLN A 30 9.61 -7.36 -3.73
CA GLN A 30 9.37 -7.51 -2.29
C GLN A 30 10.56 -7.05 -1.43
N GLU A 31 11.70 -6.73 -2.04
CA GLU A 31 12.98 -6.49 -1.36
C GLU A 31 12.96 -5.30 -0.38
N TYR A 32 12.05 -4.35 -0.57
CA TYR A 32 11.88 -3.20 0.34
C TYR A 32 10.79 -3.40 1.39
N CYS A 33 10.16 -4.57 1.45
CA CYS A 33 9.13 -4.88 2.43
C CYS A 33 9.74 -5.59 3.64
N ALA A 34 9.75 -4.92 4.80
CA ALA A 34 10.25 -5.47 6.06
C ALA A 34 9.56 -6.78 6.51
N PHE A 35 8.36 -7.10 6.00
CA PHE A 35 7.76 -8.42 6.18
C PHE A 35 8.54 -9.50 5.43
N PHE A 36 8.76 -9.31 4.13
CA PHE A 36 9.37 -10.32 3.26
C PHE A 36 10.88 -10.44 3.46
N THR A 37 11.55 -9.37 3.87
CA THR A 37 13.01 -9.39 4.08
C THR A 37 13.44 -9.68 5.50
N MET A 38 12.65 -9.26 6.50
CA MET A 38 13.04 -9.37 7.92
C MET A 38 12.00 -10.09 8.78
N GLY A 39 10.78 -10.31 8.29
CA GLY A 39 9.70 -10.94 9.08
C GLY A 39 9.10 -10.07 10.18
N ILE A 40 9.39 -8.76 10.22
CA ILE A 40 9.06 -7.90 11.38
C ILE A 40 7.87 -6.96 11.19
N CYS A 41 7.31 -6.85 9.98
CA CYS A 41 6.28 -5.85 9.70
C CYS A 41 4.98 -6.47 9.21
N GLY A 42 3.86 -6.08 9.80
CA GLY A 42 2.51 -6.48 9.36
C GLY A 42 1.51 -5.32 9.39
N LYS A 43 1.97 -4.07 9.49
CA LYS A 43 1.10 -2.92 9.84
C LYS A 43 0.04 -2.60 8.79
N CYS A 44 0.27 -2.96 7.51
CA CYS A 44 -0.77 -2.84 6.50
C CYS A 44 -1.88 -3.91 6.62
N ILE A 45 -1.58 -5.08 7.19
CA ILE A 45 -2.55 -6.16 7.44
C ILE A 45 -3.54 -5.69 8.52
N THR A 46 -3.03 -5.19 9.65
CA THR A 46 -3.84 -4.74 10.79
C THR A 46 -4.75 -3.57 10.43
N ARG A 47 -4.32 -2.70 9.51
CA ARG A 47 -5.10 -1.54 9.06
C ARG A 47 -6.14 -1.85 7.98
N CYS A 48 -6.18 -3.07 7.45
CA CYS A 48 -7.13 -3.40 6.39
C CYS A 48 -8.55 -3.57 6.98
N PRO A 49 -9.50 -2.66 6.72
CA PRO A 49 -10.81 -2.68 7.39
C PRO A 49 -11.67 -3.89 7.02
N VAL A 50 -11.32 -4.57 5.94
CA VAL A 50 -12.01 -5.78 5.46
C VAL A 50 -11.12 -7.01 5.50
N GLY A 51 -9.93 -6.95 6.08
CA GLY A 51 -9.00 -8.09 6.12
C GLY A 51 -8.75 -8.70 4.75
N ALA A 52 -8.52 -7.87 3.73
CA ALA A 52 -8.17 -8.28 2.37
C ALA A 52 -6.66 -8.48 2.18
N ILE A 53 -5.84 -8.01 3.13
CA ILE A 53 -4.40 -8.23 3.14
C ILE A 53 -4.11 -9.18 4.31
N THR A 54 -3.33 -10.21 4.05
CA THR A 54 -2.87 -11.20 5.03
C THR A 54 -1.40 -11.55 4.73
N GLU A 55 -0.79 -12.39 5.55
CA GLU A 55 0.56 -12.92 5.29
C GLU A 55 0.65 -13.71 3.98
N SER A 56 -0.45 -14.35 3.54
CA SER A 56 -0.51 -15.10 2.28
C SER A 56 -0.73 -14.23 1.04
N GLY A 57 -1.03 -12.93 1.23
CA GLY A 57 -1.15 -11.97 0.15
C GLY A 57 -2.39 -11.08 0.22
N HIS A 58 -2.79 -10.57 -0.95
CA HIS A 58 -3.85 -9.57 -1.07
C HIS A 58 -5.02 -10.10 -1.92
N ASP A 59 -6.17 -10.32 -1.27
CA ASP A 59 -7.45 -10.57 -1.92
C ASP A 59 -7.97 -9.29 -2.59
N LYS A 60 -7.65 -9.18 -3.89
CA LYS A 60 -8.06 -8.05 -4.72
C LYS A 60 -9.59 -7.97 -4.88
N THR A 61 -10.30 -9.09 -4.83
CA THR A 61 -11.76 -9.12 -4.98
C THR A 61 -12.43 -8.52 -3.76
N LYS A 62 -12.00 -8.91 -2.55
CA LYS A 62 -12.50 -8.36 -1.29
C LYS A 62 -12.18 -6.86 -1.16
N CYS A 63 -10.96 -6.47 -1.49
CA CYS A 63 -10.54 -5.07 -1.53
C CYS A 63 -11.35 -4.24 -2.54
N PHE A 64 -11.59 -4.79 -3.75
CA PHE A 64 -12.41 -4.13 -4.77
C PHE A 64 -13.83 -3.88 -4.28
N LYS A 65 -14.49 -4.90 -3.72
CA LYS A 65 -15.86 -4.78 -3.18
C LYS A 65 -15.93 -3.65 -2.14
N HIS A 66 -14.96 -3.59 -1.24
CA HIS A 66 -14.91 -2.50 -0.26
C HIS A 66 -14.69 -1.13 -0.92
N THR A 67 -13.64 -0.98 -1.72
CA THR A 67 -13.21 0.33 -2.25
C THR A 67 -14.13 0.91 -3.31
N ARG A 68 -14.76 0.07 -4.14
CA ARG A 68 -15.57 0.51 -5.29
C ARG A 68 -17.06 0.46 -5.02
N ILE A 69 -17.53 -0.51 -4.25
CA ILE A 69 -18.96 -0.71 -3.97
C ILE A 69 -19.27 -0.03 -2.64
N ALA A 70 -18.81 -0.57 -1.51
CA ALA A 70 -19.19 -0.07 -0.18
C ALA A 70 -18.78 1.39 0.05
N CYS A 71 -17.52 1.75 -0.19
CA CYS A 71 -17.08 3.14 -0.09
C CYS A 71 -17.74 4.04 -1.14
N GLY A 72 -18.04 3.49 -2.33
CA GLY A 72 -18.71 4.22 -3.41
C GLY A 72 -20.13 4.63 -3.02
N GLU A 73 -20.91 3.67 -2.54
CA GLU A 73 -22.26 3.88 -2.03
C GLU A 73 -22.25 4.86 -0.86
N TYR A 74 -21.37 4.67 0.13
CA TYR A 74 -21.26 5.57 1.28
C TYR A 74 -20.96 7.01 0.85
N VAL A 75 -19.97 7.24 -0.03
CA VAL A 75 -19.63 8.61 -0.43
C VAL A 75 -20.76 9.28 -1.20
N LYS A 76 -21.42 8.53 -2.08
CA LYS A 76 -22.57 9.02 -2.83
C LYS A 76 -23.73 9.42 -1.93
N THR A 77 -24.09 8.58 -0.95
CA THR A 77 -25.22 8.83 -0.05
C THR A 77 -24.94 9.90 0.99
N HIS A 78 -23.71 9.97 1.53
CA HIS A 78 -23.38 10.89 2.61
C HIS A 78 -22.84 12.24 2.14
N TYR A 79 -22.21 12.31 0.96
CA TYR A 79 -21.56 13.52 0.46
C TYR A 79 -22.05 13.99 -0.91
N GLY A 80 -22.94 13.25 -1.57
CA GLY A 80 -23.61 13.69 -2.78
C GLY A 80 -22.75 13.70 -4.05
N PHE A 81 -21.61 13.00 -4.07
CA PHE A 81 -20.77 12.88 -5.26
C PHE A 81 -20.22 11.47 -5.45
N GLU A 82 -19.73 11.17 -6.65
CA GLU A 82 -19.09 9.89 -6.97
C GLU A 82 -17.64 9.86 -6.45
N GLY A 83 -17.44 9.29 -5.26
CA GLY A 83 -16.11 9.09 -4.68
C GLY A 83 -15.88 7.64 -4.28
N ARG A 84 -14.65 7.14 -4.47
CA ARG A 84 -14.29 5.73 -4.23
C ARG A 84 -12.85 5.64 -3.74
N GLY A 85 -12.56 4.68 -2.87
CA GLY A 85 -11.19 4.34 -2.51
C GLY A 85 -10.99 3.97 -1.04
N CYS A 86 -9.91 3.24 -0.80
CA CYS A 86 -9.31 3.04 0.51
C CYS A 86 -7.80 3.06 0.29
N GLY A 87 -7.06 3.71 1.20
CA GLY A 87 -5.61 3.83 1.15
C GLY A 87 -4.95 3.47 2.47
N LEU A 88 -5.69 2.88 3.43
CA LEU A 88 -5.19 2.65 4.79
C LEU A 88 -4.02 1.68 4.84
N CYS A 89 -3.89 0.79 3.87
CA CYS A 89 -2.72 -0.07 3.75
C CYS A 89 -1.49 0.67 3.20
N GLN A 90 -1.65 1.88 2.66
CA GLN A 90 -0.60 2.74 2.09
C GLN A 90 -0.21 3.90 3.00
N THR A 91 -1.16 4.46 3.74
CA THR A 91 -0.96 5.61 4.62
C THR A 91 -0.87 5.20 6.08
N ASN A 92 -0.14 6.00 6.87
CA ASN A 92 0.22 5.77 8.25
C ASN A 92 0.67 4.32 8.47
N VAL A 93 1.74 3.95 7.75
CA VAL A 93 2.46 2.68 7.85
C VAL A 93 3.95 2.96 7.66
N PRO A 94 4.88 2.14 8.18
CA PRO A 94 6.32 2.44 8.13
C PRO A 94 6.89 2.70 6.72
N CYS A 95 6.31 2.08 5.69
CA CYS A 95 6.72 2.23 4.29
C CYS A 95 5.92 3.28 3.49
N GLU A 96 5.17 4.16 4.16
CA GLU A 96 4.34 5.18 3.49
C GLU A 96 5.18 6.11 2.61
N SER A 97 6.21 6.72 3.19
CA SER A 97 6.99 7.82 2.59
C SER A 97 8.48 7.50 2.36
N LYS A 98 8.91 6.27 2.66
CA LYS A 98 10.28 5.78 2.44
C LYS A 98 10.36 4.25 2.39
N ILE A 99 11.54 3.73 2.08
CA ILE A 99 11.90 2.34 2.38
C ILE A 99 12.07 2.23 3.92
N PRO A 100 11.30 1.37 4.61
CA PRO A 100 11.30 1.32 6.07
C PRO A 100 12.56 0.61 6.60
N THR A 101 13.11 1.13 7.69
CA THR A 101 14.11 0.43 8.51
C THR A 101 13.42 -0.36 9.62
N LYS A 102 14.21 -1.05 10.47
CA LYS A 102 13.69 -1.72 11.66
C LYS A 102 13.13 -0.71 12.67
N GLU A 103 13.86 0.38 12.89
CA GLU A 103 13.48 1.47 13.81
C GLU A 103 12.15 2.11 13.40
N ASP A 104 11.87 2.22 12.08
CA ASP A 104 10.59 2.73 11.58
C ASP A 104 9.40 1.82 11.92
N VAL A 105 9.64 0.50 11.95
CA VAL A 105 8.61 -0.47 12.31
C VAL A 105 8.33 -0.43 13.82
N GLU A 106 9.37 -0.27 14.63
CA GLU A 106 9.28 -0.14 16.09
C GLU A 106 8.63 1.19 16.51
N ALA A 107 9.03 2.31 15.90
CA ALA A 107 8.45 3.64 16.17
C ALA A 107 6.95 3.70 15.84
N TYR A 108 6.49 2.97 14.81
CA TYR A 108 5.07 2.85 14.53
C TYR A 108 4.29 2.24 15.70
N GLU A 109 4.88 1.34 16.49
CA GLU A 109 4.20 0.71 17.62
C GLU A 109 4.02 1.65 18.79
N THR A 110 5.03 2.47 19.09
CA THR A 110 4.99 3.45 20.18
C THR A 110 3.97 4.56 19.93
N ASP A 111 3.83 4.98 18.67
CA ASP A 111 2.89 6.02 18.26
C ASP A 111 1.42 5.58 18.34
N GLN A 112 1.13 4.28 18.40
CA GLN A 112 -0.24 3.77 18.53
C GLN A 112 -0.68 3.58 19.99
N THR A 113 0.26 3.63 20.94
CA THR A 113 0.00 3.45 22.38
C THR A 113 -0.08 4.77 23.16
N SER A 114 0.08 5.90 22.47
CA SER A 114 0.04 7.27 23.03
C SER A 114 -1.29 7.95 22.71
#